data_AF-A0A6B3W922-F1
#
_entry.id   AF-A0A6B3W922-F1
#
_cell.length_a   1.000
_cell.length_b   1.000
_cell.length_c   1.000
_cell.angle_alpha   90.00
_cell.angle_beta   90.00
_cell.angle_gamma   90.00
#
_symmetry.space_group_name_H-M   'P 1'
#
loop_
_entity.id
_entity.type
_entity.pdbx_description
1 polymer ?
#
loop_
_entity_poly.entity_id
_entity_poly.type
_entity_poly.pdbx_seq_one_letter_code
_entity_poly.pdbx_strand_id
1 'polypeptide(L)'
;MNALALALGCLLSTAAPAQDEASDRAAILELIDQAFAAVASGDTDDWRAIQLAEGTTLSFRPDGERPHCGVDSIDVVKVDGVWKLANFMWTVEPDESPDTPPLAQDVSDD
;
A
#
# COMPACT_ATOMS: atom_id res chain seq x y z
N MET A 1 19.37 -45.05 44.43
CA MET A 1 18.33 -44.01 44.29
C MET A 1 18.82 -43.03 43.26
N ASN A 2 18.42 -43.19 42.00
CA ASN A 2 18.92 -42.40 40.88
C ASN A 2 17.76 -42.17 39.91
N ALA A 3 17.30 -40.92 39.79
CA ALA A 3 16.56 -40.39 38.65
C ALA A 3 16.55 -38.87 38.80
N LEU A 4 17.51 -38.18 38.18
CA LEU A 4 17.39 -37.58 36.84
C LEU A 4 16.59 -36.26 36.90
N ALA A 5 17.33 -35.16 37.11
CA ALA A 5 16.83 -33.81 36.94
C ALA A 5 16.60 -33.55 35.44
N LEU A 6 15.34 -33.38 35.04
CA LEU A 6 14.97 -32.91 33.71
C LEU A 6 15.27 -31.41 33.64
N ALA A 7 16.43 -31.04 33.11
CA ALA A 7 16.71 -29.68 32.69
C ALA A 7 15.87 -29.39 31.43
N LEU A 8 14.71 -28.76 31.63
CA LEU A 8 13.92 -28.16 30.56
C LEU A 8 14.71 -26.92 30.08
N GLY A 9 15.68 -27.17 29.21
CA GLY A 9 16.45 -26.13 28.54
C GLY A 9 15.50 -25.30 27.69
N CYS A 10 15.26 -24.06 28.11
CA CYS A 10 14.69 -23.01 27.26
C CYS A 10 15.54 -22.92 25.98
N LEU A 11 14.98 -23.43 24.89
CA LEU A 11 15.38 -23.06 23.55
C LEU A 11 15.05 -21.57 23.37
N LEU A 12 16.03 -20.72 23.66
CA LEU A 12 16.08 -19.37 23.11
C LEU A 12 16.32 -19.52 21.60
N SER A 13 15.23 -19.74 20.86
CA SER A 13 15.26 -19.77 19.40
C SER A 13 15.43 -18.34 18.88
N THR A 14 16.63 -17.99 18.45
CA THR A 14 16.95 -16.73 17.76
C THR A 14 16.52 -16.78 16.29
N ALA A 15 15.27 -17.16 16.01
CA ALA A 15 14.70 -17.19 14.66
C ALA A 15 13.89 -15.91 14.42
N ALA A 16 14.56 -14.74 14.39
CA ALA A 16 13.86 -13.45 14.44
C ALA A 16 13.81 -12.61 13.13
N PRO A 17 14.76 -12.66 12.16
CA PRO A 17 14.67 -11.73 11.02
C PRO A 17 13.89 -12.26 9.81
N ALA A 18 14.05 -13.54 9.44
CA ALA A 18 13.54 -14.02 8.14
C ALA A 18 12.01 -14.19 8.08
N GLN A 19 11.37 -14.54 9.21
CA GLN A 19 9.92 -14.69 9.26
C GLN A 19 9.20 -13.34 9.22
N ASP A 20 9.76 -12.35 9.92
CA ASP A 20 9.24 -10.99 9.94
C ASP A 20 9.39 -10.33 8.56
N GLU A 21 10.51 -10.52 7.86
CA GLU A 21 10.70 -10.03 6.49
C GLU A 21 9.72 -10.68 5.49
N ALA A 22 9.52 -11.99 5.57
CA ALA A 22 8.57 -12.68 4.67
C ALA A 22 7.12 -12.23 4.94
N SER A 23 6.76 -12.10 6.22
CA SER A 23 5.45 -11.61 6.64
C SER A 23 5.24 -10.15 6.23
N ASP A 24 6.25 -9.30 6.40
CA ASP A 24 6.19 -7.89 6.04
C ASP A 24 6.10 -7.70 4.53
N ARG A 25 6.89 -8.47 3.77
CA ARG A 25 6.77 -8.46 2.31
C ARG A 25 5.36 -8.84 1.85
N ALA A 26 4.77 -9.87 2.45
CA ALA A 26 3.41 -10.28 2.12
C ALA A 26 2.39 -9.19 2.47
N ALA A 27 2.51 -8.58 3.66
CA ALA A 27 1.62 -7.52 4.10
C ALA A 27 1.75 -6.23 3.27
N ILE A 28 2.97 -5.89 2.85
CA ILE A 28 3.20 -4.75 1.95
C ILE A 28 2.56 -5.00 0.59
N LEU A 29 2.74 -6.18 -0.01
CA LEU A 29 2.13 -6.50 -1.30
C LEU A 29 0.60 -6.47 -1.22
N GLU A 30 0.03 -7.04 -0.17
CA GLU A 30 -1.41 -6.98 0.09
C GLU A 30 -1.91 -5.54 0.24
N LEU A 31 -1.17 -4.68 0.95
CA LEU A 31 -1.52 -3.25 1.07
C LEU A 31 -1.48 -2.53 -0.28
N ILE A 32 -0.49 -2.85 -1.14
CA ILE A 32 -0.40 -2.28 -2.49
C ILE A 32 -1.57 -2.74 -3.36
N ASP A 33 -1.95 -4.02 -3.29
CA ASP A 33 -3.12 -4.54 -4.01
C ASP A 33 -4.41 -3.84 -3.54
N GLN A 34 -4.57 -3.63 -2.24
CA GLN A 34 -5.70 -2.86 -1.68
C GLN A 34 -5.69 -1.41 -2.15
N ALA A 35 -4.53 -0.76 -2.24
CA ALA A 35 -4.42 0.60 -2.73
C ALA A 35 -4.89 0.70 -4.19
N PHE A 36 -4.47 -0.21 -5.06
CA PHE A 36 -4.95 -0.22 -6.45
C PHE A 36 -6.44 -0.56 -6.56
N ALA A 37 -6.95 -1.45 -5.72
CA ALA A 37 -8.39 -1.72 -5.66
C ALA A 37 -9.20 -0.48 -5.26
N ALA A 38 -8.73 0.28 -4.27
CA ALA A 38 -9.37 1.53 -3.84
C ALA A 38 -9.33 2.62 -4.92
N VAL A 39 -8.23 2.75 -5.67
CA VAL A 39 -8.16 3.65 -6.84
C VAL A 39 -9.16 3.22 -7.92
N ALA A 40 -9.25 1.91 -8.19
CA ALA A 40 -10.15 1.37 -9.20
C ALA A 40 -11.64 1.47 -8.83
N SER A 41 -11.98 1.46 -7.54
CA SER A 41 -13.37 1.59 -7.08
C SER A 41 -13.90 3.02 -7.21
N GLY A 42 -13.01 4.02 -7.13
CA GLY A 42 -13.40 5.43 -7.06
C GLY A 42 -14.08 5.80 -5.73
N ASP A 43 -14.16 4.88 -4.77
CA ASP A 43 -14.78 5.11 -3.47
C ASP A 43 -13.75 5.69 -2.49
N THR A 44 -14.01 6.90 -2.00
CA THR A 44 -13.12 7.57 -1.05
C THR A 44 -13.03 6.88 0.30
N ASP A 45 -14.00 6.05 0.68
CA ASP A 45 -13.98 5.33 1.96
C ASP A 45 -13.07 4.11 1.91
N ASP A 46 -12.98 3.43 0.77
CA ASP A 46 -12.00 2.37 0.53
C ASP A 46 -10.57 2.91 0.67
N TRP A 47 -10.33 4.10 0.12
CA TRP A 47 -9.05 4.80 0.24
C TRP A 47 -8.71 5.17 1.70
N ARG A 48 -9.68 5.73 2.43
CA ARG A 48 -9.50 6.14 3.83
C ARG A 48 -9.24 4.95 4.76
N ALA A 49 -9.78 3.77 4.46
CA ALA A 49 -9.63 2.58 5.30
C ALA A 49 -8.17 2.11 5.42
N ILE A 50 -7.39 2.29 4.35
CA ILE A 50 -5.98 1.86 4.27
C ILE A 50 -4.99 2.95 4.64
N GLN A 51 -5.43 4.21 4.68
CA GLN A 51 -4.58 5.36 4.94
C GLN A 51 -4.19 5.44 6.42
N LEU A 52 -2.96 5.91 6.68
CA LEU A 52 -2.57 6.40 7.99
C LEU A 52 -3.44 7.62 8.32
N ALA A 53 -3.97 7.69 9.54
CA ALA A 53 -4.87 8.78 9.95
C ALA A 53 -4.20 10.16 9.80
N GLU A 54 -2.89 10.24 10.04
CA GLU A 54 -2.06 11.43 9.88
C GLU A 54 -1.37 11.51 8.50
N GLY A 55 -1.72 10.61 7.57
CA GLY A 55 -1.18 10.57 6.22
C GLY A 55 -1.56 11.80 5.39
N THR A 56 -0.80 12.06 4.34
CA THR A 56 -1.07 13.17 3.40
C THR A 56 -1.22 12.62 1.99
N THR A 57 -2.28 13.02 1.28
CA THR A 57 -2.42 12.84 -0.17
C THR A 57 -2.25 14.19 -0.85
N LEU A 58 -1.34 14.24 -1.82
CA LEU A 58 -1.11 15.43 -2.63
C LEU A 58 -1.50 15.13 -4.07
N SER A 59 -2.39 15.94 -4.65
CA SER A 59 -2.81 15.81 -6.04
C SER A 59 -2.59 17.11 -6.80
N PHE A 60 -2.02 17.00 -8.00
CA PHE A 60 -1.91 18.08 -8.98
C PHE A 60 -2.57 17.60 -10.26
N ARG A 61 -3.58 18.33 -10.72
CA ARG A 61 -4.25 18.06 -11.99
C ARG A 61 -4.02 19.23 -12.94
N PRO A 62 -3.50 18.99 -14.15
CA PRO A 62 -3.60 19.97 -15.23
C PRO A 62 -5.09 20.26 -15.53
N ASP A 63 -5.38 21.49 -15.96
CA ASP A 63 -6.75 21.90 -16.26
C ASP A 63 -7.38 21.02 -17.36
N GLY A 64 -8.56 20.47 -17.08
CA GLY A 64 -9.43 19.85 -18.08
C GLY A 64 -9.08 18.42 -18.53
N GLU A 65 -8.00 17.82 -18.03
CA GLU A 65 -7.56 16.49 -18.44
C GLU A 65 -7.56 15.49 -17.27
N ARG A 66 -7.87 14.22 -17.57
CA ARG A 66 -7.63 13.07 -16.68
C ARG A 66 -6.38 12.35 -17.20
N PRO A 67 -5.18 12.69 -16.73
CA PRO A 67 -3.99 12.03 -17.21
C PRO A 67 -3.90 10.71 -16.44
N HIS A 68 -3.98 9.61 -17.17
CA HIS A 68 -3.88 8.26 -16.63
C HIS A 68 -2.45 7.71 -16.75
N CYS A 69 -1.54 8.46 -17.39
CA CYS A 69 -0.13 8.14 -17.56
C CYS A 69 0.72 8.95 -16.58
N GLY A 70 1.65 8.29 -15.91
CA GLY A 70 2.54 8.89 -14.93
C GLY A 70 3.20 7.85 -14.02
N VAL A 71 3.93 8.36 -13.03
CA VAL A 71 4.61 7.55 -12.02
C VAL A 71 3.89 7.75 -10.69
N ASP A 72 3.50 6.63 -10.07
CA ASP A 72 3.00 6.60 -8.70
C ASP A 72 4.15 6.41 -7.71
N SER A 73 4.26 7.33 -6.76
CA SER A 73 5.12 7.22 -5.59
C SER A 73 4.26 6.92 -4.35
N ILE A 74 4.50 5.76 -3.76
CA ILE A 74 3.72 5.23 -2.63
C ILE A 74 4.66 5.03 -1.44
N ASP A 75 4.38 5.73 -0.34
CA ASP A 75 5.11 5.54 0.91
C ASP A 75 4.23 4.78 1.90
N VAL A 76 4.77 3.70 2.46
CA VAL A 76 4.09 2.87 3.46
C VAL A 76 4.87 2.87 4.78
N VAL A 77 4.15 2.78 5.89
CA VAL A 77 4.73 2.76 7.24
C VAL A 77 4.07 1.69 8.09
N LYS A 78 4.85 1.05 8.97
CA LYS A 78 4.32 0.09 9.94
C LYS A 78 4.10 0.79 11.28
N VAL A 79 2.84 0.81 11.75
CA VAL A 79 2.44 1.36 13.05
C VAL A 79 1.74 0.27 13.83
N ASP A 80 2.17 0.02 15.07
CA ASP A 80 1.60 -1.01 15.96
C ASP A 80 1.47 -2.41 15.31
N GLY A 81 2.44 -2.76 14.46
CA GLY A 81 2.48 -4.05 13.76
C GLY A 81 1.67 -4.09 12.46
N VAL A 82 0.98 -3.01 12.09
CA VAL A 82 0.12 -2.93 10.91
C VAL A 82 0.73 -1.98 9.87
N TRP A 83 0.83 -2.44 8.61
CA TRP A 83 1.26 -1.59 7.50
C TRP A 83 0.11 -0.66 7.06
N LYS A 84 0.44 0.62 6.84
CA LYS A 84 -0.48 1.68 6.45
C LYS A 84 0.10 2.54 5.34
N LEU A 85 -0.78 3.09 4.51
CA LEU A 85 -0.40 4.04 3.47
C LEU A 85 -0.14 5.42 4.09
N ALA A 86 1.09 5.92 4.01
CA ALA A 86 1.47 7.22 4.57
C ALA A 86 1.35 8.36 3.56
N ASN A 87 1.76 8.11 2.30
CA ASN A 87 1.68 9.08 1.22
C ASN A 87 1.40 8.36 -0.11
N PHE A 88 0.64 9.05 -0.96
CA PHE A 88 0.41 8.66 -2.35
C PHE A 88 0.46 9.92 -3.20
N MET A 89 1.38 9.93 -4.14
CA MET A 89 1.58 11.01 -5.10
C MET A 89 1.72 10.39 -6.48
N TRP A 90 1.01 10.95 -7.46
CA TRP A 90 1.17 10.57 -8.86
C TRP A 90 1.74 11.75 -9.65
N THR A 91 2.53 11.44 -10.68
CA THR A 91 2.88 12.41 -11.73
C THR A 91 1.94 12.26 -12.92
N VAL A 92 2.00 13.23 -13.81
CA VAL A 92 1.27 13.25 -15.07
C VAL A 92 2.29 13.34 -16.19
N GLU A 93 2.28 12.38 -17.11
CA GLU A 93 2.98 12.49 -18.38
C GLU A 93 2.05 13.19 -19.39
N PRO A 94 2.47 14.32 -19.98
CA PRO A 94 1.62 15.13 -20.85
C PRO A 94 1.47 14.58 -22.27
N ASP A 95 2.32 13.63 -22.68
CA ASP A 95 2.14 12.89 -23.93
C ASP A 95 1.29 11.63 -23.69
N GLU A 96 0.14 11.57 -24.38
CA GLU A 96 -0.69 10.37 -24.39
C GLU A 96 0.13 9.20 -24.94
N SER A 97 0.19 8.11 -24.17
CA SER A 97 0.71 6.84 -24.69
C SER A 97 -0.09 6.45 -25.94
N PRO A 98 0.54 5.99 -27.04
CA PRO A 98 -0.12 5.72 -28.31
C PRO A 98 -1.21 4.62 -28.26
N ASP A 99 -1.39 3.96 -27.12
CA ASP A 99 -2.24 2.77 -26.96
C ASP A 99 -3.54 3.00 -26.18
N THR A 100 -3.95 4.23 -25.85
CA THR A 100 -5.19 4.45 -25.08
C THR A 100 -6.41 4.66 -25.99
N PRO A 101 -7.47 3.82 -25.91
CA PRO A 101 -8.77 4.16 -26.49
C PRO A 101 -9.30 5.45 -25.84
N PRO A 102 -10.07 6.28 -26.56
CA PRO A 102 -10.64 7.50 -25.99
C PRO A 102 -11.44 7.14 -24.73
N LEU A 103 -11.06 7.76 -23.60
CA LEU A 103 -11.78 7.60 -22.35
C LEU A 103 -13.24 7.98 -22.61
N ALA A 104 -14.16 7.08 -22.29
CA ALA A 104 -15.58 7.43 -22.26
C ALA A 104 -15.71 8.69 -21.40
N GLN A 105 -16.34 9.73 -21.94
CA GLN A 105 -16.60 10.96 -21.20
C GLN A 105 -17.48 10.61 -20.02
N ASP A 106 -16.84 10.48 -18.86
CA ASP A 106 -17.52 10.17 -17.63
C ASP A 106 -18.12 11.46 -17.05
N VAL A 107 -19.35 11.28 -16.61
CA VAL A 107 -20.37 12.30 -16.36
C VAL A 107 -19.91 13.15 -15.18
N SER A 108 -20.03 14.47 -15.31
CA SER A 108 -19.70 15.47 -14.30
C SER A 108 -20.12 15.06 -12.87
N ASP A 109 -19.16 15.06 -11.95
CA ASP A 109 -19.41 15.02 -10.50
C ASP A 109 -19.98 16.39 -10.04
N ASP A 110 -21.23 16.38 -9.56
CA ASP A 110 -21.81 17.39 -8.66
C ASP A 110 -21.42 17.09 -7.20
#